data_AF-A0A661IZQ3-F1
#
_entry.id   AF-A0A661IZQ3-F1
#
_cell.length_a   1.000
_cell.length_b   1.000
_cell.length_c   1.000
_cell.angle_alpha   90.00
_cell.angle_beta   90.00
_cell.angle_gamma   90.00
#
_symmetry.space_group_name_H-M   'P 1'
#
loop_
_entity.id
_entity.type
_entity.pdbx_description
1 polymer ?
#
loop_
_entity_poly.entity_id
_entity_poly.type
_entity_poly.pdbx_seq_one_letter_code
_entity_poly.pdbx_strand_id
1 'polypeptide(L)'
;MSGSLRISTVDAAVRNLEIIQGWDATIEVKYLRDFIKGTFLNRVNRFLVEVQVEGRVQKAFLPNSGRLQGVLIPGRTVLLKPQNSVSRKTVLDLWGVFDGRIWILVDSRMANRLLPWTISKGTIPYLRDLSDLKPEVKRGGKRFDFFAYWRGKDLWIEAKSVTLVRDGLALFPDAPTPRGRDHLKALRGLSSKGSAALVTFMVLREDASAFAPNREIDPGFAEALTEAVEGGVMVEALCFTVGEGTVLDAKRIPVIL
;
A
#
# COMPACT_ATOMS: atom_id res chain seq x y z
N MET A 1 -9.04 -42.98 32.47
CA MET A 1 -9.63 -41.63 32.60
C MET A 1 -8.93 -40.77 31.55
N SER A 2 -9.52 -40.68 30.35
CA SER A 2 -10.53 -39.69 29.93
C SER A 2 -9.86 -38.35 29.58
N GLY A 3 -9.93 -37.82 28.36
CA GLY A 3 -10.68 -38.24 27.20
C GLY A 3 -10.31 -37.39 25.98
N SER A 4 -10.51 -37.96 24.80
CA SER A 4 -10.50 -37.25 23.53
C SER A 4 -11.68 -36.28 23.45
N LEU A 5 -11.50 -35.13 22.81
CA LEU A 5 -12.61 -34.35 22.25
C LEU A 5 -12.25 -33.76 20.89
N ARG A 6 -12.65 -34.54 19.88
CA ARG A 6 -13.25 -34.20 18.58
C ARG A 6 -12.85 -32.90 17.86
N ILE A 7 -12.27 -33.16 16.69
CA ILE A 7 -12.37 -32.37 15.45
C ILE A 7 -13.85 -32.18 15.08
N SER A 8 -14.28 -30.93 14.85
CA SER A 8 -15.49 -30.59 14.10
C SER A 8 -15.25 -29.37 13.22
N THR A 9 -15.18 -29.60 11.91
CA THR A 9 -15.56 -28.72 10.79
C THR A 9 -16.93 -28.08 11.10
N VAL A 10 -17.31 -26.83 10.79
CA VAL A 10 -17.35 -25.99 9.56
C VAL A 10 -17.63 -24.55 10.09
N ASP A 11 -17.04 -23.44 9.63
CA ASP A 11 -17.65 -22.59 8.58
C ASP A 11 -16.77 -21.39 8.15
N ALA A 12 -17.13 -20.87 6.99
CA ALA A 12 -16.32 -20.21 5.97
C ALA A 12 -15.68 -18.82 6.25
N ALA A 13 -14.72 -18.51 5.37
CA ALA A 13 -14.12 -17.21 5.03
C ALA A 13 -12.91 -16.74 5.87
N VAL A 14 -11.71 -17.08 5.39
CA VAL A 14 -10.69 -16.17 4.81
C VAL A 14 -9.51 -17.07 4.42
N ARG A 15 -9.42 -17.47 3.14
CA ARG A 15 -8.27 -18.21 2.61
C ARG A 15 -7.36 -17.26 1.82
N ASN A 16 -6.06 -17.35 2.15
CA ASN A 16 -4.87 -16.98 1.37
C ASN A 16 -4.26 -15.57 1.60
N LEU A 17 -3.59 -15.42 2.74
CA LEU A 17 -2.31 -14.74 2.90
C LEU A 17 -1.43 -15.70 3.73
N GLU A 18 -0.56 -16.47 3.08
CA GLU A 18 0.54 -17.11 3.81
C GLU A 18 1.68 -16.10 3.90
N ILE A 19 1.83 -15.48 5.06
CA ILE A 19 3.14 -15.05 5.52
C ILE A 19 3.82 -16.33 6.00
N ILE A 20 4.61 -16.97 5.14
CA ILE A 20 5.49 -18.05 5.59
C ILE A 20 6.61 -17.37 6.37
N GLN A 21 6.60 -17.55 7.68
CA GLN A 21 7.66 -17.09 8.57
C GLN A 21 8.92 -17.95 8.32
N GLY A 22 9.71 -17.59 7.31
CA GLY A 22 11.08 -18.08 7.14
C GLY A 22 12.03 -17.26 8.03
N TRP A 23 12.97 -17.92 8.70
CA TRP A 23 13.95 -17.32 9.62
C TRP A 23 15.06 -16.50 8.92
N ASP A 24 14.92 -16.31 7.61
CA ASP A 24 15.86 -15.69 6.69
C ASP A 24 15.18 -14.56 5.91
N ALA A 25 14.76 -13.53 6.64
CA ALA A 25 14.59 -12.13 6.24
C ALA A 25 14.16 -11.85 4.77
N THR A 26 13.29 -12.65 4.19
CA THR A 26 12.69 -12.40 2.88
C THR A 26 11.27 -12.92 2.99
N ILE A 27 10.30 -12.01 3.11
CA ILE A 27 8.92 -12.44 2.90
C ILE A 27 8.76 -12.51 1.38
N GLU A 28 8.89 -13.72 0.83
CA GLU A 28 8.23 -14.00 -0.44
C GLU A 28 6.74 -13.77 -0.21
N VAL A 29 6.19 -12.68 -0.75
CA VAL A 29 4.74 -12.60 -1.00
C VAL A 29 4.45 -13.59 -2.12
N LYS A 30 4.50 -14.89 -1.81
CA LYS A 30 4.15 -15.97 -2.73
C LYS A 30 2.64 -15.94 -2.88
N TYR A 31 2.18 -15.26 -3.92
CA TYR A 31 0.84 -15.55 -4.39
C TYR A 31 0.85 -17.01 -4.86
N LEU A 32 -0.03 -17.85 -4.31
CA LEU A 32 -0.23 -19.26 -4.68
C LEU A 32 -0.66 -19.46 -6.15
N ARG A 33 -0.57 -18.43 -6.98
CA ARG A 33 -0.87 -18.40 -8.41
C ARG A 33 0.13 -17.51 -9.11
N ASP A 34 0.65 -18.03 -10.21
CA ASP A 34 1.56 -17.30 -11.07
C ASP A 34 0.87 -16.04 -11.62
N PHE A 35 1.61 -14.94 -11.63
CA PHE A 35 1.17 -13.73 -12.31
C PHE A 35 1.07 -13.98 -13.80
N ILE A 36 0.08 -13.36 -14.43
CA ILE A 36 -0.06 -13.37 -15.88
C ILE A 36 0.61 -12.11 -16.43
N LYS A 37 1.56 -12.28 -17.34
CA LYS A 37 2.13 -11.17 -18.11
C LYS A 37 1.16 -10.72 -19.19
N GLY A 38 1.08 -9.41 -19.38
CA GLY A 38 0.32 -8.81 -20.46
C GLY A 38 0.93 -7.51 -20.94
N THR A 39 0.24 -6.87 -21.86
CA THR A 39 0.57 -5.52 -22.35
C THR A 39 -0.55 -4.56 -21.99
N PHE A 40 -0.25 -3.46 -21.33
CA PHE A 40 -1.24 -2.41 -21.07
C PHE A 40 -1.69 -1.76 -22.38
N LEU A 41 -3.00 -1.62 -22.58
CA LEU A 41 -3.57 -1.00 -23.77
C LEU A 41 -4.16 0.36 -23.45
N ASN A 42 -5.13 0.40 -22.53
CA ASN A 42 -5.86 1.62 -22.24
C ASN A 42 -6.44 1.60 -20.82
N ARG A 43 -6.63 2.79 -20.24
CA ARG A 43 -7.38 2.97 -19.00
C ARG A 43 -8.81 3.41 -19.32
N VAL A 44 -9.75 2.48 -19.24
CA VAL A 44 -11.17 2.72 -19.54
C VAL A 44 -11.79 3.70 -18.56
N ASN A 45 -11.49 3.54 -17.27
CA ASN A 45 -11.90 4.47 -16.22
C ASN A 45 -10.99 4.37 -14.99
N ARG A 46 -11.36 5.02 -13.89
CA ARG A 46 -10.58 5.05 -12.64
C ARG A 46 -10.17 3.66 -12.14
N PHE A 47 -11.01 2.64 -12.33
CA PHE A 47 -10.81 1.31 -11.74
C PHE A 47 -10.79 0.17 -12.76
N LEU A 48 -10.79 0.47 -14.06
CA LEU A 48 -10.85 -0.53 -15.12
C LEU A 48 -9.84 -0.20 -16.21
N VAL A 49 -9.04 -1.20 -16.57
CA VAL A 49 -8.05 -1.13 -17.65
C VAL A 49 -8.28 -2.25 -18.64
N GLU A 50 -7.81 -2.03 -19.87
CA GLU A 50 -7.71 -3.03 -20.91
C GLU A 50 -6.25 -3.42 -21.10
N VAL A 51 -6.04 -4.72 -21.22
CA VAL A 51 -4.72 -5.35 -21.35
C VAL A 51 -4.78 -6.42 -22.43
N GLN A 52 -3.69 -6.60 -23.17
CA GLN A 52 -3.53 -7.73 -24.08
C GLN A 52 -2.82 -8.87 -23.35
N VAL A 53 -3.43 -10.04 -23.33
CA VAL A 53 -2.88 -11.28 -22.77
C VAL A 53 -3.09 -12.35 -23.83
N GLU A 54 -2.03 -13.05 -24.22
CA GLU A 54 -2.08 -14.12 -25.24
C GLU A 54 -2.80 -13.68 -26.53
N GLY A 55 -2.55 -12.45 -26.98
CA GLY A 55 -3.16 -11.87 -28.19
C GLY A 55 -4.63 -11.46 -28.06
N ARG A 56 -5.25 -11.59 -26.87
CA ARG A 56 -6.65 -11.20 -26.62
C ARG A 56 -6.73 -9.99 -25.70
N VAL A 57 -7.64 -9.07 -26.01
CA VAL A 57 -7.98 -7.96 -25.12
C VAL A 57 -8.80 -8.47 -23.94
N GLN A 58 -8.34 -8.21 -22.74
CA GLN A 58 -9.00 -8.54 -21.48
C GLN A 58 -9.15 -7.30 -20.61
N LYS A 59 -10.15 -7.32 -19.72
CA LYS A 59 -10.37 -6.26 -18.72
C LYS A 59 -9.79 -6.67 -17.38
N ALA A 60 -9.04 -5.77 -16.76
CA ALA A 60 -8.52 -5.95 -15.41
C ALA A 60 -8.97 -4.80 -14.50
N PHE A 61 -9.22 -5.12 -13.24
CA PHE A 61 -9.49 -4.12 -12.22
C PHE A 61 -8.19 -3.43 -11.83
N LEU A 62 -8.23 -2.11 -11.76
CA LEU A 62 -7.15 -1.30 -11.24
C LEU A 62 -7.49 -0.90 -9.79
N PRO A 63 -6.93 -1.57 -8.78
CA PRO A 63 -7.09 -1.21 -7.37
C PRO A 63 -6.26 0.03 -7.02
N ASN A 64 -6.37 1.09 -7.82
CA ASN A 64 -5.69 2.35 -7.60
C ASN A 64 -6.52 3.51 -8.13
N SER A 65 -6.76 4.46 -7.25
CA SER A 65 -7.66 5.57 -7.53
C SER A 65 -6.93 6.79 -8.12
N GLY A 66 -5.60 6.80 -8.11
CA GLY A 66 -4.73 7.85 -8.63
C GLY A 66 -4.74 7.93 -10.16
N ARG A 67 -4.14 8.98 -10.70
CA ARG A 67 -4.04 9.20 -12.16
C ARG A 67 -3.03 8.28 -12.83
N LEU A 68 -1.97 7.88 -12.14
CA LEU A 68 -0.90 7.02 -12.67
C LEU A 68 -0.34 7.52 -14.02
N GLN A 69 -0.32 8.85 -14.19
CA GLN A 69 0.25 9.52 -15.35
C GLN A 69 1.76 9.23 -15.41
N GLY A 70 2.26 8.85 -16.59
CA GLY A 70 3.64 8.41 -16.75
C GLY A 70 3.92 6.98 -16.27
N VAL A 71 2.95 6.31 -15.63
CA VAL A 71 3.03 4.88 -15.24
C VAL A 71 2.24 4.01 -16.22
N LEU A 72 0.95 4.33 -16.42
CA LEU A 72 0.08 3.61 -17.35
C LEU A 72 0.21 4.13 -18.78
N ILE A 73 1.30 3.75 -19.46
CA ILE A 73 1.58 4.09 -20.86
C ILE A 73 1.26 2.87 -21.74
N PRO A 74 0.43 3.01 -22.80
CA PRO A 74 0.13 1.93 -23.74
C PRO A 74 1.39 1.25 -24.27
N GLY A 75 1.36 -0.07 -24.40
CA GLY A 75 2.49 -0.89 -24.83
C GLY A 75 3.40 -1.39 -23.71
N ARG A 76 3.26 -0.89 -22.46
CA ARG A 76 4.06 -1.38 -21.33
C ARG A 76 3.68 -2.78 -20.89
N THR A 77 4.68 -3.56 -20.47
CA THR A 77 4.45 -4.86 -19.84
C THR A 77 3.78 -4.69 -18.48
N VAL A 78 2.81 -5.55 -18.20
CA VAL A 78 2.08 -5.56 -16.93
C VAL A 78 2.05 -6.95 -16.31
N LEU A 79 1.89 -6.98 -14.99
CA LEU A 79 1.57 -8.19 -14.24
C LEU A 79 0.15 -8.13 -13.73
N LEU A 80 -0.56 -9.22 -13.97
CA LEU A 80 -1.97 -9.39 -13.67
C LEU A 80 -2.12 -10.51 -12.65
N LYS A 81 -2.88 -10.25 -11.59
CA LYS A 81 -3.17 -11.22 -10.54
C LYS A 81 -4.53 -11.87 -10.81
N PRO A 82 -4.59 -13.19 -11.05
CA PRO A 82 -5.86 -13.91 -11.18
C PRO A 82 -6.72 -13.81 -9.91
N GLN A 83 -8.03 -13.68 -10.09
CA GLN A 83 -9.03 -13.57 -9.02
C GLN A 83 -10.06 -14.70 -9.14
N ASN A 84 -10.44 -15.29 -7.99
CA ASN A 84 -11.31 -16.48 -7.93
C ASN A 84 -12.78 -16.22 -7.60
N SER A 85 -13.21 -14.97 -7.60
CA SER A 85 -14.52 -14.64 -7.08
C SER A 85 -15.56 -14.56 -8.19
N VAL A 86 -16.57 -15.43 -8.10
CA VAL A 86 -17.69 -15.54 -9.04
C VAL A 86 -18.54 -14.25 -9.11
N SER A 87 -18.50 -13.41 -8.06
CA SER A 87 -19.24 -12.14 -8.02
C SER A 87 -18.49 -10.96 -8.67
N ARG A 88 -17.24 -11.15 -9.11
CA ARG A 88 -16.44 -10.06 -9.68
C ARG A 88 -16.73 -9.90 -11.17
N LYS A 89 -16.83 -8.63 -11.60
CA LYS A 89 -16.93 -8.25 -13.02
C LYS A 89 -15.62 -8.49 -13.79
N THR A 90 -14.49 -8.57 -13.10
CA THR A 90 -13.17 -8.85 -13.69
C THR A 90 -12.51 -10.03 -12.96
N VAL A 91 -11.87 -10.90 -13.72
CA VAL A 91 -11.11 -12.05 -13.20
C VAL A 91 -9.62 -11.74 -13.00
N LEU A 92 -9.20 -10.51 -13.29
CA LEU A 92 -7.83 -10.02 -13.17
C LEU A 92 -7.80 -8.71 -12.38
N ASP A 93 -6.78 -8.57 -11.53
CA ASP A 93 -6.36 -7.29 -10.93
C ASP A 93 -5.02 -6.89 -11.54
N LEU A 94 -4.86 -5.62 -11.92
CA LEU A 94 -3.57 -5.07 -12.30
C LEU A 94 -2.71 -4.90 -11.05
N TRP A 95 -1.55 -5.58 -11.01
CA TRP A 95 -0.66 -5.59 -9.86
C TRP A 95 0.55 -4.68 -10.06
N GLY A 96 1.21 -4.79 -11.20
CA GLY A 96 2.43 -4.04 -11.49
C GLY A 96 2.58 -3.69 -12.96
N VAL A 97 3.38 -2.67 -13.23
CA VAL A 97 3.72 -2.18 -14.56
C VAL A 97 5.23 -2.08 -14.65
N PHE A 98 5.82 -2.63 -15.71
CA PHE A 98 7.24 -2.45 -16.00
C PHE A 98 7.41 -1.19 -16.85
N ASP A 99 8.25 -0.26 -16.39
CA ASP A 99 8.45 1.02 -17.09
C ASP A 99 9.50 0.96 -18.21
N GLY A 100 10.15 -0.20 -18.37
CA GLY A 100 11.30 -0.43 -19.25
C GLY A 100 12.61 -0.65 -18.49
N ARG A 101 12.65 -0.30 -17.20
CA ARG A 101 13.83 -0.44 -16.33
C ARG A 101 13.49 -1.11 -15.01
N ILE A 102 12.39 -0.71 -14.37
CA ILE A 102 12.00 -1.19 -13.03
C ILE A 102 10.52 -1.59 -13.01
N TRP A 103 10.15 -2.39 -12.01
CA TRP A 103 8.75 -2.66 -11.70
C TRP A 103 8.16 -1.58 -10.81
N ILE A 104 6.96 -1.12 -11.18
CA ILE A 104 6.14 -0.22 -10.38
C ILE A 104 4.93 -1.01 -9.92
N LEU A 105 4.80 -1.22 -8.61
CA LEU A 105 3.63 -1.89 -8.05
C LEU A 105 2.50 -0.87 -7.95
N VAL A 106 1.44 -1.10 -8.73
CA VAL A 106 0.30 -0.18 -8.88
C VAL A 106 -0.89 -0.56 -8.01
N ASP A 107 -0.93 -1.77 -7.45
CA ASP A 107 -1.99 -2.17 -6.51
C ASP A 107 -1.86 -1.44 -5.17
N SER A 108 -2.66 -0.39 -4.97
CA SER A 108 -2.52 0.48 -3.80
C SER A 108 -2.84 -0.24 -2.48
N ARG A 109 -3.55 -1.38 -2.52
CA ARG A 109 -3.83 -2.20 -1.32
C ARG A 109 -2.55 -2.79 -0.72
N MET A 110 -1.47 -2.86 -1.51
CA MET A 110 -0.18 -3.35 -1.04
C MET A 110 0.47 -2.43 -0.03
N ALA A 111 0.15 -1.12 -0.01
CA ALA A 111 0.63 -0.23 1.05
C ALA A 111 0.26 -0.77 2.44
N ASN A 112 -1.00 -1.13 2.65
CA ASN A 112 -1.45 -1.70 3.93
C ASN A 112 -0.86 -3.10 4.16
N ARG A 113 -0.78 -3.94 3.12
CA ARG A 113 -0.23 -5.31 3.27
C ARG A 113 1.26 -5.34 3.59
N LEU A 114 2.03 -4.37 3.11
CA LEU A 114 3.49 -4.31 3.29
C LEU A 114 3.89 -3.63 4.60
N LEU A 115 3.05 -2.77 5.18
CA LEU A 115 3.39 -2.06 6.41
C LEU A 115 3.75 -3.01 7.56
N PRO A 116 2.95 -4.04 7.92
CA PRO A 116 3.33 -5.01 8.96
C PRO A 116 4.67 -5.70 8.69
N TRP A 117 4.98 -5.99 7.43
CA TRP A 117 6.27 -6.58 7.04
C TRP A 117 7.44 -5.62 7.27
N THR A 118 7.30 -4.34 6.90
CA THR A 118 8.36 -3.35 7.14
C THR A 118 8.61 -3.10 8.63
N ILE A 119 7.55 -3.19 9.44
CA ILE A 119 7.65 -3.12 10.90
C ILE A 119 8.42 -4.33 11.44
N SER A 120 8.06 -5.55 11.03
CA SER A 120 8.71 -6.77 11.53
C SER A 120 10.17 -6.89 11.09
N LYS A 121 10.51 -6.39 9.89
CA LYS A 121 11.89 -6.22 9.41
C LYS A 121 12.68 -5.16 10.18
N GLY A 122 12.00 -4.31 10.96
CA GLY A 122 12.63 -3.20 11.65
C GLY A 122 13.09 -2.08 10.71
N THR A 123 12.49 -1.97 9.51
CA THR A 123 12.74 -0.88 8.55
C THR A 123 12.37 0.47 9.16
N ILE A 124 11.38 0.50 10.07
CA ILE A 124 11.06 1.64 10.94
C ILE A 124 11.51 1.27 12.37
N PRO A 125 12.77 1.56 12.78
CA PRO A 125 13.36 0.94 13.97
C PRO A 125 12.64 1.27 15.28
N TYR A 126 12.07 2.48 15.38
CA TYR A 126 11.39 2.93 16.59
C TYR A 126 10.01 2.31 16.80
N LEU A 127 9.50 1.54 15.83
CA LEU A 127 8.23 0.81 15.92
C LEU A 127 8.42 -0.67 16.29
N ARG A 128 9.65 -1.14 16.54
CA ARG A 128 9.92 -2.56 16.88
C ARG A 128 9.23 -3.01 18.17
N ASP A 129 8.91 -2.08 19.07
CA ASP A 129 8.26 -2.28 20.36
C ASP A 129 6.73 -2.13 20.32
N LEU A 130 6.12 -2.02 19.13
CA LEU A 130 4.68 -1.94 19.00
C LEU A 130 4.00 -3.29 19.28
N SER A 131 2.78 -3.25 19.83
CA SER A 131 1.94 -4.43 20.05
C SER A 131 0.53 -4.24 19.52
N ASP A 132 -0.19 -5.36 19.36
CA ASP A 132 -1.62 -5.40 18.97
C ASP A 132 -1.97 -4.62 17.68
N LEU A 133 -1.14 -4.76 16.64
CA LEU A 133 -1.41 -4.16 15.34
C LEU A 133 -2.69 -4.72 14.70
N LYS A 134 -3.74 -3.89 14.65
CA LYS A 134 -5.07 -4.23 14.15
C LYS A 134 -5.37 -3.41 12.88
N PRO A 135 -5.74 -4.05 11.76
CA PRO A 135 -6.10 -3.34 10.54
C PRO A 135 -7.54 -2.79 10.58
N GLU A 136 -7.82 -1.79 9.74
CA GLU A 136 -9.16 -1.29 9.39
C GLU A 136 -10.02 -0.84 10.60
N VAL A 137 -9.39 -0.21 11.61
CA VAL A 137 -10.05 0.17 12.87
C VAL A 137 -10.81 1.49 12.71
N LYS A 138 -12.03 1.54 13.26
CA LYS A 138 -12.89 2.73 13.26
C LYS A 138 -12.73 3.55 14.54
N ARG A 139 -12.62 4.87 14.40
CA ARG A 139 -12.63 5.84 15.50
C ARG A 139 -13.27 7.15 15.05
N GLY A 140 -14.26 7.64 15.80
CA GLY A 140 -14.94 8.91 15.50
C GLY A 140 -15.56 8.95 14.11
N GLY A 141 -16.13 7.83 13.64
CA GLY A 141 -16.74 7.72 12.30
C GLY A 141 -15.75 7.60 11.14
N LYS A 142 -14.44 7.70 11.39
CA LYS A 142 -13.38 7.48 10.39
C LYS A 142 -12.78 6.09 10.55
N ARG A 143 -12.30 5.52 9.44
CA ARG A 143 -11.58 4.25 9.43
C ARG A 143 -10.11 4.52 9.10
N PHE A 144 -9.25 4.10 10.01
CA PHE A 144 -7.81 4.16 9.87
C PHE A 144 -7.27 2.83 9.35
N ASP A 145 -6.14 2.87 8.65
CA ASP A 145 -5.53 1.66 8.09
C ASP A 145 -5.10 0.71 9.21
N PHE A 146 -4.50 1.24 10.29
CA PHE A 146 -4.14 0.45 11.46
C PHE A 146 -4.30 1.21 12.80
N PHE A 147 -4.46 0.41 13.85
CA PHE A 147 -4.32 0.79 15.25
C PHE A 147 -3.30 -0.15 15.92
N ALA A 148 -2.51 0.36 16.86
CA ALA A 148 -1.59 -0.43 17.68
C ALA A 148 -1.41 0.24 19.05
N TYR A 149 -0.74 -0.45 19.97
CA TYR A 149 -0.17 0.18 21.17
C TYR A 149 1.33 0.38 20.98
N TRP A 150 1.82 1.56 21.34
CA TRP A 150 3.23 1.92 21.21
C TRP A 150 3.65 2.84 22.36
N ARG A 151 4.63 2.40 23.15
CA ARG A 151 5.21 3.17 24.28
C ARG A 151 4.16 3.76 25.24
N GLY A 152 3.18 2.93 25.61
CA GLY A 152 2.11 3.32 26.52
C GLY A 152 1.04 4.24 25.92
N LYS A 153 1.03 4.43 24.59
CA LYS A 153 0.03 5.23 23.88
C LYS A 153 -0.68 4.40 22.81
N ASP A 154 -1.93 4.76 22.55
CA ASP A 154 -2.61 4.40 21.31
C ASP A 154 -1.83 4.96 20.12
N LEU A 155 -1.60 4.15 19.09
CA LEU A 155 -0.96 4.55 17.84
C LEU A 155 -1.93 4.34 16.67
N TRP A 156 -2.25 5.42 15.96
CA TRP A 156 -3.09 5.41 14.76
C TRP A 156 -2.24 5.58 13.52
N ILE A 157 -2.39 4.69 12.53
CA ILE A 157 -1.52 4.66 11.37
C ILE A 157 -2.32 4.74 10.07
N GLU A 158 -1.83 5.55 9.14
CA GLU A 158 -2.31 5.65 7.76
C GLU A 158 -1.16 5.33 6.80
N ALA A 159 -1.39 4.41 5.86
CA ALA A 159 -0.47 4.08 4.78
C ALA A 159 -0.97 4.68 3.46
N LYS A 160 -0.08 5.38 2.75
CA LYS A 160 -0.38 6.00 1.45
C LYS A 160 0.47 5.34 0.37
N SER A 161 -0.18 4.80 -0.64
CA SER A 161 0.51 4.29 -1.84
C SER A 161 1.01 5.44 -2.69
N VAL A 162 2.30 5.42 -3.02
CA VAL A 162 2.98 6.41 -3.87
C VAL A 162 3.62 5.70 -5.06
N THR A 163 3.33 6.20 -6.26
CA THR A 163 3.85 5.65 -7.53
C THR A 163 4.39 6.75 -8.47
N LEU A 164 4.03 8.01 -8.21
CA LEU A 164 4.56 9.16 -8.91
C LEU A 164 5.96 9.48 -8.38
N VAL A 165 6.94 9.40 -9.26
CA VAL A 165 8.33 9.81 -9.02
C VAL A 165 8.76 10.70 -10.18
N ARG A 166 9.40 11.83 -9.87
CA ARG A 166 10.00 12.75 -10.84
C ARG A 166 11.44 13.00 -10.40
N ASP A 167 12.40 12.64 -11.24
CA ASP A 167 13.84 12.88 -10.98
C ASP A 167 14.30 12.40 -9.59
N GLY A 168 13.85 11.21 -9.17
CA GLY A 168 14.17 10.62 -7.87
C GLY A 168 13.31 11.11 -6.70
N LEU A 169 12.47 12.12 -6.89
CA LEU A 169 11.55 12.61 -5.87
C LEU A 169 10.18 11.94 -5.98
N ALA A 170 9.81 11.15 -4.97
CA ALA A 170 8.47 10.60 -4.83
C ALA A 170 7.49 11.69 -4.39
N LEU A 171 6.32 11.73 -5.04
CA LEU A 171 5.34 12.80 -4.86
C LEU A 171 3.96 12.23 -4.54
N PHE A 172 3.31 12.77 -3.51
CA PHE A 172 1.91 12.43 -3.21
C PHE A 172 1.08 13.68 -2.87
N PRO A 173 -0.15 13.80 -3.40
CA PRO A 173 -0.82 12.84 -4.28
C PRO A 173 -0.50 13.04 -5.77
N ASP A 174 -0.98 12.13 -6.62
CA ASP A 174 -0.97 12.28 -8.08
C ASP A 174 -2.31 12.81 -8.64
N ALA A 175 -3.29 13.05 -7.76
CA ALA A 175 -4.55 13.74 -8.02
C ALA A 175 -5.07 14.41 -6.72
N PRO A 176 -5.89 15.46 -6.78
CA PRO A 176 -6.47 16.06 -5.58
C PRO A 176 -7.15 15.03 -4.67
N THR A 177 -6.87 15.08 -3.36
CA THR A 177 -7.28 14.09 -2.36
C THR A 177 -7.93 14.73 -1.12
N PRO A 178 -9.20 15.17 -1.20
CA PRO A 178 -9.94 15.64 -0.03
C PRO A 178 -9.95 14.62 1.11
N ARG A 179 -10.09 13.33 0.76
CA ARG A 179 -10.03 12.23 1.73
C ARG A 179 -8.68 12.14 2.44
N GLY A 180 -7.57 12.32 1.71
CA GLY A 180 -6.23 12.31 2.31
C GLY A 180 -6.05 13.46 3.30
N ARG A 181 -6.52 14.67 2.94
CA ARG A 181 -6.53 15.83 3.85
C ARG A 181 -7.34 15.55 5.12
N ASP A 182 -8.53 14.97 4.96
CA ASP A 182 -9.42 14.63 6.06
C ASP A 182 -8.86 13.57 7.02
N HIS A 183 -8.01 12.67 6.51
CA HIS A 183 -7.31 11.68 7.33
C HIS A 183 -6.15 12.35 8.10
N LEU A 184 -5.39 13.25 7.47
CA LEU A 184 -4.32 14.00 8.14
C LEU A 184 -4.86 14.87 9.30
N LYS A 185 -5.95 15.59 9.06
CA LYS A 185 -6.64 16.37 10.11
C LYS A 185 -7.11 15.48 11.27
N ALA A 186 -7.58 14.27 10.96
CA ALA A 186 -8.01 13.32 11.98
C ALA A 186 -6.83 12.77 12.81
N LEU A 187 -5.71 12.43 12.16
CA LEU A 187 -4.48 12.04 12.84
C LEU A 187 -3.94 13.15 13.75
N ARG A 188 -3.91 14.40 13.25
CA ARG A 188 -3.54 15.58 14.05
C ARG A 188 -4.43 15.72 15.28
N GLY A 189 -5.75 15.59 15.11
CA GLY A 189 -6.71 15.68 16.21
C GLY A 189 -6.64 14.52 17.21
N LEU A 190 -6.08 13.37 16.83
CA LEU A 190 -5.77 12.27 17.75
C LEU A 190 -4.46 12.55 18.50
N SER A 191 -3.45 13.07 17.80
CA SER A 191 -2.17 13.46 18.40
C SER A 191 -2.35 14.53 19.47
N SER A 192 -3.17 15.55 19.18
CA SER A 192 -3.50 16.61 20.16
C SER A 192 -4.27 16.11 21.39
N LYS A 193 -4.80 14.88 21.36
CA LYS A 193 -5.50 14.23 22.49
C LYS A 193 -4.62 13.22 23.23
N GLY A 194 -3.32 13.15 22.91
CA GLY A 194 -2.33 12.34 23.60
C GLY A 194 -2.05 10.97 22.96
N SER A 195 -2.77 10.59 21.89
CA SER A 195 -2.40 9.41 21.10
C SER A 195 -1.14 9.67 20.27
N ALA A 196 -0.39 8.63 19.94
CA ALA A 196 0.56 8.68 18.84
C ALA A 196 -0.19 8.55 17.50
N ALA A 197 0.37 9.16 16.47
CA ALA A 197 -0.18 9.10 15.12
C ALA A 197 0.97 9.01 14.11
N LEU A 198 0.78 8.22 13.06
CA LEU A 198 1.75 8.01 11.99
C LEU A 198 1.05 8.07 10.63
N VAL A 199 1.63 8.82 9.70
CA VAL A 199 1.36 8.65 8.27
C VAL A 199 2.62 8.15 7.59
N THR A 200 2.50 7.07 6.82
CA THR A 200 3.61 6.48 6.07
C THR A 200 3.33 6.48 4.57
N PHE A 201 4.30 6.94 3.80
CA PHE A 201 4.25 7.00 2.34
C PHE A 201 5.04 5.82 1.77
N MET A 202 4.29 4.85 1.25
CA MET A 202 4.79 3.60 0.69
C MET A 202 5.07 3.83 -0.79
N VAL A 203 6.33 4.12 -1.13
CA VAL A 203 6.79 4.35 -2.51
C VAL A 203 7.04 3.00 -3.16
N LEU A 204 6.07 2.55 -3.96
CA LEU A 204 5.98 1.18 -4.49
C LEU A 204 6.81 0.99 -5.77
N ARG A 205 8.03 1.50 -5.75
CA ARG A 205 9.07 1.47 -6.79
C ARG A 205 10.42 1.90 -6.20
N GLU A 206 11.52 1.50 -6.83
CA GLU A 206 12.86 1.54 -6.23
C GLU A 206 13.70 2.79 -6.55
N ASP A 207 13.25 3.60 -7.49
CA ASP A 207 13.99 4.76 -8.04
C ASP A 207 13.73 6.08 -7.31
N ALA A 208 13.17 6.04 -6.10
CA ALA A 208 13.01 7.21 -5.25
C ALA A 208 14.16 7.35 -4.24
N SER A 209 14.70 8.56 -4.14
CA SER A 209 15.72 8.94 -3.16
C SER A 209 15.16 9.82 -2.03
N ALA A 210 14.01 10.47 -2.23
CA ALA A 210 13.32 11.29 -1.25
C ALA A 210 11.81 11.32 -1.53
N PHE A 211 11.03 11.83 -0.57
CA PHE A 211 9.60 12.06 -0.69
C PHE A 211 9.23 13.51 -0.37
N ALA A 212 8.25 14.06 -1.10
CA ALA A 212 7.63 15.34 -0.76
C ALA A 212 6.10 15.33 -1.04
N PRO A 213 5.30 16.14 -0.34
CA PRO A 213 3.92 16.36 -0.73
C PRO A 213 3.87 17.10 -2.07
N ASN A 214 2.98 16.69 -2.95
CA ASN A 214 2.82 17.28 -4.28
C ASN A 214 1.98 18.56 -4.21
N ARG A 215 2.64 19.68 -3.89
CA ARG A 215 2.00 20.99 -3.76
C ARG A 215 1.38 21.47 -5.08
N GLU A 216 1.91 21.08 -6.23
CA GLU A 216 1.32 21.45 -7.53
C GLU A 216 -0.06 20.81 -7.75
N ILE A 217 -0.25 19.58 -7.27
CA ILE A 217 -1.47 18.81 -7.49
C ILE A 217 -2.51 19.04 -6.40
N ASP A 218 -2.08 19.12 -5.14
CA ASP A 218 -2.98 19.40 -4.02
C ASP A 218 -2.26 20.23 -2.93
N PRO A 219 -2.24 21.58 -3.07
CA PRO A 219 -1.67 22.47 -2.06
C PRO A 219 -2.25 22.24 -0.66
N GLY A 220 -3.56 21.98 -0.58
CA GLY A 220 -4.24 21.74 0.69
C GLY A 220 -3.85 20.42 1.35
N PHE A 221 -3.40 19.41 0.59
CA PHE A 221 -2.77 18.22 1.15
C PHE A 221 -1.40 18.52 1.71
N ALA A 222 -0.58 19.29 0.99
CA ALA A 222 0.74 19.69 1.47
C ALA A 222 0.66 20.47 2.79
N GLU A 223 -0.22 21.47 2.85
CA GLU A 223 -0.49 22.24 4.07
C GLU A 223 -0.98 21.36 5.22
N ALA A 224 -1.97 20.49 4.96
CA ALA A 224 -2.48 19.59 6.00
C ALA A 224 -1.43 18.60 6.51
N LEU A 225 -0.44 18.21 5.68
CA LEU A 225 0.65 17.34 6.10
C LEU A 225 1.63 18.11 6.99
N THR A 226 2.02 19.33 6.60
CA THR A 226 2.85 20.21 7.43
C THR A 226 2.20 20.45 8.79
N GLU A 227 0.92 20.84 8.83
CA GLU A 227 0.18 21.06 10.07
C GLU A 227 0.05 19.79 10.92
N ALA A 228 -0.07 18.61 10.30
CA ALA A 228 -0.13 17.35 11.03
C ALA A 228 1.21 17.06 11.71
N VAL A 229 2.31 17.26 11.02
CA VAL A 229 3.66 17.05 11.56
C VAL A 229 3.96 18.04 12.69
N GLU A 230 3.65 19.33 12.50
CA GLU A 230 3.73 20.34 13.56
C GLU A 230 2.85 20.00 14.77
N GLY A 231 1.71 19.34 14.52
CA GLY A 231 0.80 18.82 15.55
C GLY A 231 1.23 17.49 16.19
N GLY A 232 2.44 16.99 15.90
CA GLY A 232 2.98 15.78 16.51
C GLY A 232 2.62 14.48 15.80
N VAL A 233 2.14 14.51 14.56
CA VAL A 233 1.98 13.31 13.73
C VAL A 233 3.35 12.93 13.17
N MET A 234 3.78 11.69 13.39
CA MET A 234 5.01 11.15 12.79
C MET A 234 4.80 10.94 11.29
N VAL A 235 5.84 11.18 10.50
CA VAL A 235 5.83 10.97 9.05
C VAL A 235 7.00 10.09 8.63
N GLU A 236 6.72 9.08 7.82
CA GLU A 236 7.72 8.20 7.24
C GLU A 236 7.51 8.06 5.73
N ALA A 237 8.59 7.79 5.01
CA ALA A 237 8.54 7.39 3.62
C ALA A 237 9.44 6.17 3.39
N LEU A 238 8.87 5.13 2.80
CA LEU A 238 9.54 3.87 2.53
C LEU A 238 9.61 3.63 1.02
N CYS A 239 10.81 3.47 0.48
CA CYS A 239 11.05 3.08 -0.90
C CYS A 239 11.22 1.57 -0.99
N PHE A 240 10.46 0.94 -1.88
CA PHE A 240 10.43 -0.51 -2.03
C PHE A 240 11.17 -0.96 -3.28
N THR A 241 11.98 -1.99 -3.14
CA THR A 241 12.52 -2.74 -4.28
C THR A 241 11.46 -3.74 -4.74
N VAL A 242 10.96 -3.55 -5.96
CA VAL A 242 9.86 -4.35 -6.53
C VAL A 242 10.42 -5.22 -7.64
N GLY A 243 10.22 -6.53 -7.52
CA GLY A 243 10.55 -7.50 -8.55
C GLY A 243 9.32 -7.88 -9.39
N GLU A 244 9.52 -8.84 -10.28
CA GLU A 244 8.43 -9.42 -11.05
C GLU A 244 7.51 -10.25 -10.14
N GLY A 245 6.40 -9.65 -9.70
CA GLY A 245 5.43 -10.31 -8.82
C GLY A 245 5.86 -10.38 -7.34
N THR A 246 6.97 -9.75 -6.99
CA THR A 246 7.57 -9.80 -5.65
C THR A 246 7.91 -8.42 -5.12
N VAL A 247 8.02 -8.31 -3.80
CA VAL A 247 8.59 -7.15 -3.12
C VAL A 247 9.79 -7.66 -2.35
N LEU A 248 10.97 -7.15 -2.68
CA LEU A 248 12.25 -7.72 -2.28
C LEU A 248 12.80 -7.06 -1.01
N ASP A 249 12.74 -5.73 -0.96
CA ASP A 249 13.28 -4.96 0.15
C ASP A 249 12.55 -3.62 0.33
N ALA A 250 12.79 -2.95 1.45
CA ALA A 250 12.34 -1.60 1.71
C ALA A 250 13.37 -0.81 2.52
N LYS A 251 13.59 0.44 2.13
CA LYS A 251 14.45 1.40 2.84
C LYS A 251 13.69 2.67 3.19
N ARG A 252 14.06 3.30 4.30
CA ARG A 252 13.60 4.66 4.62
C ARG A 252 14.23 5.65 3.66
N ILE A 253 13.45 6.62 3.21
CA ILE A 253 13.94 7.76 2.44
C ILE A 253 13.56 9.06 3.16
N PRO A 254 14.33 10.15 3.00
CA PRO A 254 14.02 11.44 3.60
C PRO A 254 12.64 11.96 3.17
N VAL A 255 11.96 12.61 4.11
CA VAL A 255 10.71 13.36 3.89
C VAL A 255 11.03 14.84 3.88
N ILE A 256 10.62 15.54 2.83
CA ILE A 256 10.78 16.97 2.62
C ILE A 256 9.38 17.60 2.65
N LEU A 257 9.14 18.56 3.54
CA LEU A 257 7.83 19.23 3.73
C LEU A 257 7.85 20.65 3.16
#